data_AF-A0A9D8T6H6-F1
#
_entry.id   AF-A0A9D8T6H6-F1
#
_cell.length_a   1.000
_cell.length_b   1.000
_cell.length_c   1.000
_cell.angle_alpha   90.00
_cell.angle_beta   90.00
_cell.angle_gamma   90.00
#
_symmetry.space_group_name_H-M   'P 1'
#
loop_
_entity.id
_entity.type
_entity.pdbx_description
1 polymer ?
#
loop_
_entity_poly.entity_id
_entity_poly.type
_entity_poly.pdbx_seq_one_letter_code
_entity_poly.pdbx_strand_id
1 'polypeptide(L)'
;MSFKIPTLSEVNRNVENGFSKAFYGSSGILRVMVLKVISKVLAGSMYLVVLLLSYIWKNSFVASAEVDGLVRIGSKRNFPPKPASRARGTVDVEGDVGVTIPAGTVVVDEQSGHEYEFIAECVIPYSLKTTAQVYSVEYGSEYNLPADTVLVFRDVAPGEASIKVSDEGLYGGNCVKVTVDGVERKWGETVEEYRQRLKVREQNQANGGSDTDYWLWAMKFSEVSDCWVIPNWPATNSVSIYVADFRSSAIAVNSVVLDEIREFICAKHRKPATADVSVGTVDPMSVSLEIKIPVVNDYFKSAVVDTLKNFFRSYGPGQSFTVEDLQRYVISFSGVADCKVVTMNVDGNVVDYSVT
;
A
#
# COMPACT_ATOMS: atom_id res chain seq x y z
N MET A 1 29.76 12.61 -20.99
CA MET A 1 30.38 11.43 -20.35
C MET A 1 29.70 11.20 -19.00
N SER A 2 29.42 9.95 -18.63
CA SER A 2 28.86 9.63 -17.30
C SER A 2 29.95 9.78 -16.24
N PHE A 3 29.69 10.53 -15.18
CA PHE A 3 30.62 10.68 -14.05
C PHE A 3 30.59 9.39 -13.21
N LYS A 4 31.71 8.68 -13.15
CA LYS A 4 31.86 7.49 -12.31
C LYS A 4 32.50 7.89 -10.99
N ILE A 5 31.84 7.55 -9.88
CA ILE A 5 32.40 7.77 -8.53
C ILE A 5 33.66 6.90 -8.40
N PRO A 6 34.84 7.50 -8.14
CA PRO A 6 36.08 6.75 -8.02
C PRO A 6 36.08 5.90 -6.75
N THR A 7 36.68 4.73 -6.83
CA THR A 7 36.92 3.87 -5.65
C THR A 7 37.99 4.46 -4.75
N LEU A 8 38.01 4.08 -3.47
CA LEU A 8 39.06 4.51 -2.53
C LEU A 8 40.47 4.21 -3.04
N SER A 9 40.66 3.07 -3.72
CA SER A 9 41.94 2.69 -4.32
C SER A 9 42.37 3.66 -5.42
N GLU A 10 41.42 4.07 -6.28
CA GLU A 10 41.67 5.06 -7.34
C GLU A 10 41.96 6.45 -6.76
N VAL A 11 41.21 6.88 -5.75
CA VAL A 11 41.48 8.16 -5.05
C VAL A 11 42.87 8.13 -4.42
N ASN A 12 43.22 7.05 -3.72
CA ASN A 12 44.55 6.91 -3.12
C ASN A 12 45.66 6.91 -4.18
N ARG A 13 45.46 6.19 -5.30
CA ARG A 13 46.42 6.19 -6.41
C ARG A 13 46.57 7.59 -7.02
N ASN A 14 45.49 8.34 -7.16
CA ASN A 14 45.52 9.70 -7.70
C ASN A 14 46.27 10.66 -6.77
N VAL A 15 46.01 10.59 -5.47
CA VAL A 15 46.71 11.40 -4.46
C VAL A 15 48.19 11.02 -4.39
N GLU A 16 48.51 9.72 -4.36
CA GLU A 16 49.90 9.22 -4.40
C GLU A 16 50.64 9.72 -5.65
N ASN A 17 50.03 9.61 -6.83
CA ASN A 17 50.62 10.10 -8.08
C ASN A 17 50.81 11.62 -8.07
N GLY A 18 49.84 12.37 -7.52
CA GLY A 18 49.93 13.82 -7.39
C GLY A 18 51.10 14.26 -6.53
N PHE A 19 51.27 13.64 -5.36
CA PHE A 19 52.41 13.89 -4.48
C PHE A 19 53.74 13.45 -5.09
N SER A 20 53.77 12.29 -5.76
CA SER A 20 54.97 11.80 -6.47
C SER A 20 55.44 12.82 -7.49
N LYS A 21 54.49 13.33 -8.31
CA LYS A 21 54.76 14.33 -9.33
C LYS A 21 55.25 15.66 -8.75
N ALA A 22 54.67 16.09 -7.63
CA ALA A 22 55.01 17.37 -6.99
C ALA A 22 56.39 17.36 -6.33
N PHE A 23 56.75 16.28 -5.62
CA PHE A 23 57.99 16.23 -4.82
C PHE A 23 59.14 15.52 -5.52
N TYR A 24 58.86 14.54 -6.38
CA TYR A 24 59.88 13.64 -6.96
C TYR A 24 59.82 13.56 -8.50
N GLY A 25 58.97 14.36 -9.15
CA GLY A 25 58.79 14.31 -10.61
C GLY A 25 58.25 12.95 -11.08
N SER A 26 58.92 12.30 -12.03
CA SER A 26 58.46 11.02 -12.61
C SER A 26 58.92 9.77 -11.84
N SER A 27 59.63 9.93 -10.72
CA SER A 27 60.15 8.81 -9.92
C SER A 27 59.09 8.28 -8.94
N GLY A 28 59.04 6.97 -8.74
CA GLY A 28 58.09 6.32 -7.84
C GLY A 28 58.41 6.48 -6.35
N ILE A 29 57.38 6.56 -5.50
CA ILE A 29 57.51 6.66 -4.04
C ILE A 29 57.69 5.27 -3.41
N LEU A 30 58.64 5.14 -2.46
CA LEU A 30 58.86 3.92 -1.68
C LEU A 30 57.66 3.58 -0.77
N ARG A 31 57.40 2.28 -0.56
CA ARG A 31 56.21 1.75 0.13
C ARG A 31 56.02 2.21 1.58
N VAL A 32 57.07 2.64 2.28
CA VAL A 32 57.07 2.94 3.73
C VAL A 32 57.39 4.42 4.01
N MET A 33 57.33 5.28 3.00
CA MET A 33 57.59 6.71 3.19
C MET A 33 56.43 7.38 3.93
N VAL A 34 56.73 8.34 4.82
CA VAL A 34 55.74 9.17 5.54
C VAL A 34 54.72 9.78 4.56
N LEU A 35 55.18 10.19 3.38
CA LEU A 35 54.33 10.72 2.31
C LEU A 35 53.23 9.74 1.89
N LYS A 36 53.49 8.44 1.87
CA LYS A 36 52.48 7.43 1.52
C LYS A 36 51.41 7.28 2.60
N VAL A 37 51.78 7.46 3.87
CA VAL A 37 50.83 7.49 4.98
C VAL A 37 49.94 8.73 4.88
N ILE A 38 50.52 9.90 4.59
CA ILE A 38 49.79 11.15 4.36
C ILE A 38 48.83 11.01 3.17
N SER A 39 49.26 10.42 2.04
CA SER A 39 48.39 10.16 0.89
C SER A 39 47.16 9.36 1.25
N LYS A 40 47.33 8.30 2.07
CA LYS A 40 46.21 7.46 2.51
C LYS A 40 45.24 8.19 3.43
N VAL A 41 45.75 8.96 4.39
CA VAL A 41 44.89 9.75 5.30
C VAL A 41 44.11 10.79 4.52
N LEU A 42 44.78 11.52 3.61
CA LEU A 42 44.14 12.52 2.76
C LEU A 42 43.11 11.87 1.82
N ALA A 43 43.48 10.78 1.15
CA ALA A 43 42.57 10.04 0.27
C ALA A 43 41.36 9.51 1.03
N GLY A 44 41.55 8.99 2.25
CA GLY A 44 40.45 8.57 3.13
C GLY A 44 39.51 9.72 3.48
N SER A 45 40.06 10.87 3.89
CA SER A 45 39.26 12.06 4.22
C SER A 45 38.48 12.59 3.02
N MET A 46 39.10 12.66 1.83
CA MET A 46 38.44 13.10 0.60
C MET A 46 37.40 12.10 0.14
N TYR A 47 37.65 10.79 0.32
CA TYR A 47 36.68 9.76 0.00
C TYR A 47 35.44 9.84 0.90
N LEU A 48 35.58 10.18 2.19
CA LEU A 48 34.44 10.45 3.06
C LEU A 48 33.58 11.61 2.54
N VAL A 49 34.20 12.69 2.05
CA VAL A 49 33.48 13.81 1.43
C VAL A 49 32.74 13.36 0.16
N VAL A 50 33.39 12.56 -0.69
CA VAL A 50 32.74 12.01 -1.90
C VAL A 50 31.54 11.11 -1.54
N LEU A 51 31.66 10.29 -0.50
CA LEU A 51 30.55 9.47 -0.01
C LEU A 51 29.39 10.34 0.50
N LEU A 52 29.68 11.39 1.27
CA LEU A 52 28.67 12.33 1.75
C LEU A 52 27.96 13.04 0.59
N LEU A 53 28.70 13.51 -0.42
CA LEU A 53 28.11 14.13 -1.61
C LEU A 53 27.25 13.15 -2.40
N SER A 54 27.69 11.90 -2.54
CA SER A 54 26.91 10.83 -3.17
C SER A 54 25.61 10.56 -2.41
N TYR A 55 25.67 10.51 -1.08
CA TYR A 55 24.49 10.36 -0.22
C TYR A 55 23.50 11.52 -0.39
N ILE A 56 23.98 12.77 -0.36
CA ILE A 56 23.16 13.97 -0.59
C ILE A 56 22.51 13.93 -1.97
N TRP A 57 23.27 13.59 -3.00
CA TRP A 57 22.77 13.51 -4.37
C TRP A 57 21.66 12.47 -4.51
N LYS A 58 21.88 11.25 -3.99
CA LYS A 58 20.85 10.19 -4.00
C LYS A 58 19.57 10.62 -3.30
N ASN A 59 19.68 11.28 -2.15
CA ASN A 59 18.55 11.76 -1.36
C ASN A 59 17.90 13.05 -1.89
N SER A 60 18.40 13.62 -2.99
CA SER A 60 17.81 14.81 -3.61
C SER A 60 16.65 14.49 -4.55
N PHE A 61 16.53 13.25 -5.04
CA PHE A 61 15.52 12.84 -6.02
C PHE A 61 14.62 11.73 -5.46
N VAL A 62 13.30 11.84 -5.67
CA VAL A 62 12.31 10.84 -5.21
C VAL A 62 12.67 9.43 -5.68
N ALA A 63 13.14 9.30 -6.91
CA ALA A 63 13.44 8.01 -7.51
C ALA A 63 14.60 7.27 -6.83
N SER A 64 15.59 7.98 -6.28
CA SER A 64 16.80 7.40 -5.69
C SER A 64 16.93 7.61 -4.19
N ALA A 65 16.05 8.40 -3.58
CA ALA A 65 16.13 8.71 -2.16
C ALA A 65 15.87 7.48 -1.29
N GLU A 66 16.67 7.36 -0.24
CA GLU A 66 16.41 6.48 0.89
C GLU A 66 15.22 6.99 1.70
N VAL A 67 14.76 6.20 2.67
CA VAL A 67 13.53 6.48 3.45
C VAL A 67 13.56 7.89 4.06
N ASP A 68 14.67 8.27 4.69
CA ASP A 68 14.81 9.59 5.36
C ASP A 68 14.74 10.75 4.36
N GLY A 69 15.43 10.61 3.23
CA GLY A 69 15.39 11.59 2.14
C GLY A 69 13.97 11.72 1.57
N LEU A 70 13.28 10.59 1.40
CA LEU A 70 11.94 10.51 0.86
C LEU A 70 10.92 11.21 1.77
N VAL A 71 10.99 10.98 3.08
CA VAL A 71 10.14 11.67 4.07
C VAL A 71 10.38 13.18 4.07
N ARG A 72 11.64 13.62 3.97
CA ARG A 72 11.97 15.07 3.90
C ARG A 72 11.41 15.71 2.63
N ILE A 73 11.57 15.05 1.49
CA ILE A 73 11.02 15.47 0.19
C ILE A 73 9.50 15.60 0.26
N GLY A 74 8.81 14.62 0.85
CA GLY A 74 7.35 14.64 0.95
C GLY A 74 6.85 15.66 1.96
N SER A 75 7.53 15.83 3.09
CA SER A 75 7.21 16.85 4.10
C SER A 75 7.30 18.26 3.51
N LYS A 76 8.34 18.55 2.71
CA LYS A 76 8.47 19.83 1.99
C LYS A 76 7.26 20.14 1.08
N ARG A 77 6.55 19.11 0.64
CA ARG A 77 5.37 19.20 -0.26
C ARG A 77 4.04 19.00 0.46
N ASN A 78 4.03 18.99 1.80
CA ASN A 78 2.85 18.64 2.61
C ASN A 78 2.20 17.32 2.17
N PHE A 79 3.04 16.34 1.83
CA PHE A 79 2.62 15.02 1.35
C PHE A 79 3.26 13.93 2.22
N PRO A 80 2.81 13.78 3.48
CA PRO A 80 3.34 12.76 4.39
C PRO A 80 2.92 11.34 3.96
N PRO A 81 3.63 10.30 4.45
CA PRO A 81 3.17 8.91 4.35
C PRO A 81 1.78 8.75 4.98
N LYS A 82 0.99 7.79 4.49
CA LYS A 82 -0.30 7.47 5.10
C LYS A 82 -0.09 7.00 6.54
N PRO A 83 -0.92 7.44 7.51
CA PRO A 83 -0.86 6.90 8.87
C PRO A 83 -1.27 5.42 8.86
N ALA A 84 -0.80 4.67 9.85
CA ALA A 84 -1.32 3.33 10.10
C ALA A 84 -2.80 3.42 10.53
N SER A 85 -3.59 2.43 10.14
CA SER A 85 -5.03 2.39 10.36
C SER A 85 -5.42 1.15 11.18
N ARG A 86 -6.43 1.32 12.04
CA ARG A 86 -7.05 0.25 12.82
C ARG A 86 -8.14 -0.40 11.99
N ALA A 87 -8.34 -1.71 12.17
CA ALA A 87 -9.51 -2.36 11.61
C ALA A 87 -10.75 -1.81 12.32
N ARG A 88 -11.80 -1.51 11.56
CA ARG A 88 -13.06 -0.97 12.07
C ARG A 88 -14.22 -1.61 11.33
N GLY A 89 -15.38 -1.59 11.97
CA GLY A 89 -16.61 -2.11 11.39
C GLY A 89 -17.70 -2.21 12.45
N THR A 90 -18.76 -2.93 12.11
CA THR A 90 -19.86 -3.18 13.03
C THR A 90 -19.84 -4.60 13.56
N VAL A 91 -20.34 -4.76 14.77
CA VAL A 91 -20.65 -6.05 15.38
C VAL A 91 -22.13 -6.10 15.72
N ASP A 92 -22.70 -7.28 15.53
CA ASP A 92 -24.04 -7.63 15.96
C ASP A 92 -23.96 -8.11 17.42
N VAL A 93 -24.74 -7.45 18.28
CA VAL A 93 -24.83 -7.73 19.70
C VAL A 93 -26.21 -8.31 19.98
N GLU A 94 -26.25 -9.52 20.56
CA GLU A 94 -27.48 -10.16 20.98
C GLU A 94 -27.42 -10.51 22.47
N GLY A 95 -28.49 -10.25 23.23
CA GLY A 95 -28.50 -10.51 24.66
C GLY A 95 -29.78 -10.05 25.35
N ASP A 96 -29.74 -9.98 26.68
CA ASP A 96 -30.89 -9.56 27.49
C ASP A 96 -31.22 -8.06 27.34
N VAL A 97 -32.51 -7.74 27.36
CA VAL A 97 -33.00 -6.37 27.24
C VAL A 97 -32.47 -5.49 28.37
N GLY A 98 -31.94 -4.31 28.02
CA GLY A 98 -31.48 -3.31 28.99
C GLY A 98 -30.04 -3.52 29.46
N VAL A 99 -29.37 -4.59 29.03
CA VAL A 99 -27.92 -4.73 29.17
C VAL A 99 -27.23 -3.58 28.46
N THR A 100 -26.31 -2.92 29.16
CA THR A 100 -25.53 -1.79 28.65
C THR A 100 -24.07 -2.20 28.53
N ILE A 101 -23.55 -2.14 27.30
CA ILE A 101 -22.14 -2.32 26.99
C ILE A 101 -21.52 -0.92 26.89
N PRO A 102 -20.70 -0.49 27.87
CA PRO A 102 -20.10 0.84 27.84
C PRO A 102 -19.06 0.98 26.72
N ALA A 103 -18.84 2.22 26.28
CA ALA A 103 -17.71 2.55 25.42
C ALA A 103 -16.40 2.13 26.10
N GLY A 104 -15.45 1.60 25.33
CA GLY A 104 -14.19 1.09 25.86
C GLY A 104 -14.21 -0.37 26.31
N THR A 105 -15.36 -1.05 26.22
CA THR A 105 -15.42 -2.50 26.47
C THR A 105 -14.58 -3.24 25.43
N VAL A 106 -13.74 -4.17 25.88
CA VAL A 106 -12.83 -4.92 25.01
C VAL A 106 -13.34 -6.33 24.76
N VAL A 107 -13.34 -6.74 23.49
CA VAL A 107 -13.66 -8.08 23.03
C VAL A 107 -12.49 -8.64 22.23
N VAL A 108 -12.38 -9.97 22.18
CA VAL A 108 -11.25 -10.71 21.65
C VAL A 108 -11.74 -11.76 20.67
N ASP A 109 -11.04 -11.91 19.56
CA ASP A 109 -11.13 -13.12 18.74
C ASP A 109 -10.26 -14.21 19.36
N GLU A 110 -10.86 -15.28 19.87
CA GLU A 110 -10.12 -16.36 20.54
C GLU A 110 -9.16 -17.11 19.61
N GLN A 111 -9.38 -17.08 18.28
CA GLN A 111 -8.50 -17.77 17.33
C GLN A 111 -7.18 -17.03 17.12
N SER A 112 -7.25 -15.72 16.92
CA SER A 112 -6.06 -14.88 16.68
C SER A 112 -5.49 -14.25 17.95
N GLY A 113 -6.30 -14.09 19.00
CA GLY A 113 -5.97 -13.34 20.20
C GLY A 113 -6.03 -11.82 20.02
N HIS A 114 -6.55 -11.32 18.89
CA HIS A 114 -6.62 -9.88 18.60
C HIS A 114 -7.77 -9.21 19.36
N GLU A 115 -7.50 -8.00 19.88
CA GLU A 115 -8.45 -7.23 20.71
C GLU A 115 -9.13 -6.11 19.92
N TYR A 116 -10.41 -5.89 20.23
CA TYR A 116 -11.28 -4.86 19.64
C TYR A 116 -12.05 -4.13 20.74
N GLU A 117 -12.30 -2.84 20.55
CA GLU A 117 -12.89 -1.95 21.54
C GLU A 117 -14.17 -1.31 21.01
N PHE A 118 -15.20 -1.24 21.85
CA PHE A 118 -16.45 -0.55 21.54
C PHE A 118 -16.25 0.97 21.49
N ILE A 119 -16.66 1.60 20.39
CA ILE A 119 -16.47 3.05 20.15
C ILE A 119 -17.42 3.89 21.01
N ALA A 120 -18.64 3.41 21.18
CA ALA A 120 -19.70 4.09 21.90
C ALA A 120 -20.45 3.10 22.79
N GLU A 121 -21.19 3.65 23.75
CA GLU A 121 -22.11 2.85 24.57
C GLU A 121 -23.18 2.22 23.67
N CYS A 122 -23.46 0.94 23.93
CA CYS A 122 -24.48 0.18 23.24
C CYS A 122 -25.45 -0.41 24.28
N VAL A 123 -26.74 -0.10 24.15
CA VAL A 123 -27.80 -0.65 25.02
C VAL A 123 -28.62 -1.62 24.20
N ILE A 124 -28.81 -2.84 24.72
CA ILE A 124 -29.59 -3.88 24.03
C ILE A 124 -31.08 -3.53 24.11
N PRO A 125 -31.75 -3.28 22.97
CA PRO A 125 -33.15 -2.90 22.92
C PRO A 125 -34.09 -4.11 23.11
N TYR A 126 -35.41 -3.86 23.17
CA TYR A 126 -36.43 -4.91 23.28
C TYR A 126 -36.43 -5.92 22.11
N SER A 127 -35.80 -5.61 20.97
CA SER A 127 -35.62 -6.55 19.85
C SER A 127 -34.56 -7.62 20.11
N LEU A 128 -33.88 -7.58 21.27
CA LEU A 128 -32.79 -8.49 21.68
C LEU A 128 -31.55 -8.46 20.80
N LYS A 129 -31.55 -7.65 19.73
CA LYS A 129 -30.45 -7.47 18.79
C LYS A 129 -30.23 -5.99 18.51
N THR A 130 -28.97 -5.60 18.42
CA THR A 130 -28.54 -4.27 18.01
C THR A 130 -27.16 -4.34 17.34
N THR A 131 -26.78 -3.29 16.63
CA THR A 131 -25.45 -3.15 16.06
C THR A 131 -24.64 -2.13 16.85
N ALA A 132 -23.34 -2.38 16.97
CA ALA A 132 -22.39 -1.47 17.60
C ALA A 132 -21.15 -1.32 16.73
N GLN A 133 -20.51 -0.15 16.78
CA GLN A 133 -19.23 0.04 16.09
C GLN A 133 -18.06 -0.33 17.01
N VAL A 134 -17.09 -1.03 16.44
CA VAL A 134 -15.83 -1.40 17.10
C VAL A 134 -14.64 -1.02 16.24
N TYR A 135 -13.49 -0.82 16.88
CA TYR A 135 -12.19 -0.78 16.20
C TYR A 135 -11.20 -1.71 16.88
N SER A 136 -10.16 -2.13 16.18
CA SER A 136 -9.05 -2.90 16.75
C SER A 136 -8.17 -2.06 17.66
N VAL A 137 -7.73 -2.63 18.78
CA VAL A 137 -6.89 -1.91 19.76
C VAL A 137 -5.54 -1.52 19.13
N GLU A 138 -4.96 -2.39 18.29
CA GLU A 138 -3.74 -2.08 17.55
C GLU A 138 -4.00 -1.88 16.04
N TYR A 139 -2.97 -1.39 15.35
CA TYR A 139 -2.98 -1.16 13.90
C TYR A 139 -2.45 -2.41 13.17
N GLY A 140 -3.02 -2.74 12.02
CA GLY A 140 -2.52 -3.81 11.17
C GLY A 140 -3.61 -4.53 10.40
N SER A 141 -3.24 -5.14 9.28
CA SER A 141 -4.14 -5.94 8.47
C SER A 141 -4.52 -7.27 9.12
N GLU A 142 -3.75 -7.72 10.11
CA GLU A 142 -4.03 -8.92 10.92
C GLU A 142 -5.30 -8.75 11.77
N TYR A 143 -5.70 -7.50 12.04
CA TYR A 143 -6.91 -7.18 12.79
C TYR A 143 -8.18 -7.13 11.91
N ASN A 144 -8.08 -7.41 10.62
CA ASN A 144 -9.26 -7.49 9.76
C ASN A 144 -9.93 -8.86 9.97
N LEU A 145 -11.22 -8.86 10.29
CA LEU A 145 -11.99 -10.07 10.55
C LEU A 145 -13.10 -10.26 9.51
N PRO A 146 -13.33 -11.49 9.02
CA PRO A 146 -14.48 -11.77 8.17
C PRO A 146 -15.79 -11.65 8.97
N ALA A 147 -16.89 -11.52 8.25
CA ALA A 147 -18.23 -11.63 8.81
C ALA A 147 -18.42 -12.94 9.59
N ASP A 148 -19.40 -12.95 10.49
CA ASP A 148 -19.76 -14.09 11.35
C ASP A 148 -18.69 -14.53 12.34
N THR A 149 -17.55 -13.83 12.44
CA THR A 149 -16.52 -14.11 13.45
C THR A 149 -17.09 -13.84 14.83
N VAL A 150 -17.07 -14.84 15.71
CA VAL A 150 -17.56 -14.74 17.10
C VAL A 150 -16.48 -14.07 17.95
N LEU A 151 -16.87 -13.04 18.71
CA LEU A 151 -16.00 -12.33 19.63
C LEU A 151 -16.44 -12.58 21.08
N VAL A 152 -15.47 -12.70 21.96
CA VAL A 152 -15.69 -12.96 23.39
C VAL A 152 -15.20 -11.77 24.21
N PHE A 153 -15.89 -11.41 25.30
CA PHE A 153 -15.42 -10.35 26.18
C PHE A 153 -14.06 -10.73 26.80
N ARG A 154 -13.09 -9.81 26.76
CA ARG A 154 -11.78 -10.03 27.39
C ARG A 154 -11.90 -10.15 28.91
N ASP A 155 -12.70 -9.25 29.47
CA ASP A 155 -13.01 -9.16 30.89
C ASP A 155 -14.42 -9.74 31.15
N VAL A 156 -14.93 -9.63 32.37
CA VAL A 156 -16.28 -10.12 32.71
C VAL A 156 -17.32 -9.46 31.81
N ALA A 157 -18.12 -10.28 31.12
CA ALA A 157 -19.18 -9.81 30.23
C ALA A 157 -20.19 -8.93 31.01
N PRO A 158 -20.56 -7.75 30.49
CA PRO A 158 -21.65 -6.97 31.04
C PRO A 158 -22.97 -7.69 30.75
N GLY A 159 -23.37 -8.63 31.61
CA GLY A 159 -24.58 -9.45 31.43
C GLY A 159 -24.42 -10.60 30.41
N GLU A 160 -25.53 -11.24 30.07
CA GLU A 160 -25.57 -12.26 29.01
C GLU A 160 -25.70 -11.56 27.65
N ALA A 161 -24.56 -11.38 26.98
CA ALA A 161 -24.47 -10.84 25.63
C ALA A 161 -23.52 -11.70 24.78
N SER A 162 -23.89 -11.90 23.52
CA SER A 162 -23.09 -12.56 22.49
C SER A 162 -22.79 -11.57 21.39
N ILE A 163 -21.57 -11.64 20.84
CA ILE A 163 -21.07 -10.65 19.88
C ILE A 163 -20.54 -11.40 18.66
N LYS A 164 -20.96 -10.94 17.48
CA LYS A 164 -20.46 -11.43 16.20
C LYS A 164 -20.13 -10.25 15.29
N VAL A 165 -19.13 -10.41 14.44
CA VAL A 165 -18.84 -9.44 13.38
C VAL A 165 -19.99 -9.46 12.37
N SER A 166 -20.54 -8.29 12.04
CA SER A 166 -21.64 -8.16 11.06
C SER A 166 -21.19 -8.57 9.64
N ASP A 167 -22.15 -8.68 8.72
CA ASP A 167 -21.97 -9.13 7.32
C ASP A 167 -20.86 -8.41 6.53
N GLU A 168 -20.54 -7.16 6.87
CA GLU A 168 -19.49 -6.38 6.18
C GLU A 168 -18.06 -6.71 6.65
N GLY A 169 -17.90 -7.42 7.76
CA GLY A 169 -16.59 -7.69 8.37
C GLY A 169 -15.99 -6.49 9.11
N LEU A 170 -14.84 -6.70 9.76
CA LEU A 170 -13.94 -5.63 10.21
C LEU A 170 -12.83 -5.46 9.19
N TYR A 171 -12.62 -4.23 8.72
CA TYR A 171 -11.72 -3.94 7.60
C TYR A 171 -10.94 -2.64 7.84
N GLY A 172 -10.03 -2.30 6.93
CA GLY A 172 -9.30 -1.03 6.95
C GLY A 172 -8.07 -1.04 7.87
N GLY A 173 -7.81 -2.11 8.61
CA GLY A 173 -6.59 -2.28 9.38
C GLY A 173 -5.38 -2.38 8.46
N ASN A 174 -4.37 -1.53 8.69
CA ASN A 174 -3.11 -1.59 7.95
C ASN A 174 -1.95 -0.98 8.74
N CYS A 175 -0.80 -1.66 8.73
CA CYS A 175 0.40 -1.18 9.40
C CYS A 175 1.65 -1.79 8.77
N VAL A 176 2.56 -0.92 8.33
CA VAL A 176 3.91 -1.25 7.90
C VAL A 176 4.90 -0.55 8.82
N LYS A 177 5.83 -1.31 9.39
CA LYS A 177 6.92 -0.77 10.20
C LYS A 177 8.01 -0.22 9.29
N VAL A 178 8.36 1.05 9.49
CA VAL A 178 9.37 1.75 8.69
C VAL A 178 10.31 2.53 9.61
N THR A 179 11.61 2.31 9.47
CA THR A 179 12.62 3.06 10.23
C THR A 179 12.94 4.38 9.54
N VAL A 180 12.75 5.50 10.25
CA VAL A 180 13.03 6.86 9.78
C VAL A 180 13.96 7.55 10.77
N ASP A 181 15.10 8.03 10.30
CA ASP A 181 16.18 8.64 11.10
C ASP A 181 16.57 7.76 12.32
N GLY A 182 16.54 6.43 12.16
CA GLY A 182 16.85 5.47 13.21
C GLY A 182 15.71 5.17 14.21
N VAL A 183 14.53 5.76 14.01
CA VAL A 183 13.34 5.54 14.85
C VAL A 183 12.29 4.74 14.08
N GLU A 184 11.77 3.67 14.68
CA GLU A 184 10.67 2.89 14.09
C GLU A 184 9.37 3.71 14.08
N ARG A 185 8.71 3.77 12.93
CA ARG A 185 7.40 4.42 12.73
C ARG A 185 6.43 3.41 12.09
N LYS A 186 5.13 3.63 12.31
CA LYS A 186 4.05 2.83 11.72
C LYS A 186 3.37 3.62 10.60
N TRP A 187 3.38 3.11 9.39
CA TRP A 187 2.74 3.70 8.21
C TRP A 187 1.58 2.82 7.73
N GLY A 188 0.64 3.40 6.99
CA GLY A 188 -0.43 2.66 6.30
C GLY A 188 -0.07 2.25 4.87
N GLU A 189 1.20 2.39 4.48
CA GLU A 189 1.74 2.03 3.17
C GLU A 189 3.23 1.69 3.31
N THR A 190 3.76 0.93 2.36
CA THR A 190 5.18 0.61 2.27
C THR A 190 6.00 1.80 1.76
N VAL A 191 7.32 1.75 1.93
CA VAL A 191 8.24 2.78 1.41
C VAL A 191 8.13 2.94 -0.11
N GLU A 192 7.98 1.81 -0.84
CA GLU A 192 7.86 1.84 -2.30
C GLU A 192 6.53 2.42 -2.75
N GLU A 193 5.42 2.06 -2.11
CA GLU A 193 4.10 2.66 -2.38
C GLU A 193 4.13 4.17 -2.13
N TYR A 194 4.71 4.61 -1.01
CA TYR A 194 4.90 6.03 -0.73
C TYR A 194 5.74 6.73 -1.79
N ARG A 195 6.84 6.09 -2.25
CA ARG A 195 7.69 6.61 -3.32
C ARG A 195 6.92 6.76 -4.63
N GLN A 196 6.13 5.75 -5.02
CA GLN A 196 5.32 5.81 -6.23
C GLN A 196 4.28 6.93 -6.12
N ARG A 197 3.59 7.03 -4.99
CA ARG A 197 2.61 8.08 -4.72
C ARG A 197 3.24 9.49 -4.80
N LEU A 198 4.45 9.66 -4.28
CA LEU A 198 5.23 10.89 -4.42
C LEU A 198 5.62 11.18 -5.87
N LYS A 199 6.07 10.18 -6.65
CA LYS A 199 6.37 10.35 -8.08
C LYS A 199 5.15 10.80 -8.87
N VAL A 200 4.02 10.13 -8.65
CA VAL A 200 2.75 10.50 -9.30
C VAL A 200 2.36 11.91 -8.92
N ARG A 201 2.54 12.32 -7.66
CA ARG A 201 2.29 13.70 -7.21
C ARG A 201 3.25 14.72 -7.83
N GLU A 202 4.51 14.37 -8.07
CA GLU A 202 5.47 15.26 -8.75
C GLU A 202 5.15 15.42 -10.24
N GLN A 203 4.75 14.33 -10.89
CA GLN A 203 4.36 14.33 -12.31
C GLN A 203 3.01 15.02 -12.53
N ASN A 204 2.10 14.91 -11.57
CA ASN A 204 0.74 15.46 -11.63
C ASN A 204 0.60 16.60 -10.62
N GLN A 205 0.96 17.80 -11.05
CA GLN A 205 0.66 19.02 -10.32
C GLN A 205 -0.86 19.22 -10.23
N ALA A 206 -1.31 19.86 -9.15
CA ALA A 206 -2.75 19.97 -8.91
C ALA A 206 -3.36 20.93 -9.94
N ASN A 207 -4.31 20.44 -10.74
CA ASN A 207 -4.91 21.17 -11.86
C ASN A 207 -6.33 21.67 -11.55
N GLY A 208 -6.79 21.52 -10.31
CA GLY A 208 -8.09 22.03 -9.85
C GLY A 208 -9.27 21.15 -10.24
N GLY A 209 -9.05 19.86 -10.51
CA GLY A 209 -10.09 18.89 -10.85
C GLY A 209 -9.86 18.12 -12.15
N SER A 210 -8.61 17.80 -12.51
CA SER A 210 -8.33 16.82 -13.56
C SER A 210 -8.58 15.39 -13.08
N ASP A 211 -8.66 14.42 -14.00
CA ASP A 211 -8.81 13.00 -13.66
C ASP A 211 -7.73 12.54 -12.66
N THR A 212 -6.50 13.02 -12.83
CA THR A 212 -5.37 12.76 -11.93
C THR A 212 -5.53 13.38 -10.54
N ASP A 213 -6.22 14.52 -10.41
CA ASP A 213 -6.48 15.15 -9.12
C ASP A 213 -7.45 14.30 -8.29
N TYR A 214 -8.55 13.85 -8.91
CA TYR A 214 -9.53 12.99 -8.24
C TYR A 214 -8.89 11.67 -7.80
N TRP A 215 -8.08 11.06 -8.66
CA TRP A 215 -7.30 9.87 -8.32
C TRP A 215 -6.38 10.13 -7.12
N LEU A 216 -5.61 11.23 -7.14
CA LEU A 216 -4.71 11.60 -6.05
C LEU A 216 -5.46 11.88 -4.74
N TRP A 217 -6.68 12.39 -4.79
CA TRP A 217 -7.51 12.65 -3.62
C TRP A 217 -8.07 11.37 -3.01
N ALA A 218 -8.60 10.47 -3.83
CA ALA A 218 -9.08 9.16 -3.37
C ALA A 218 -7.93 8.31 -2.78
N MET A 219 -6.77 8.31 -3.45
CA MET A 219 -5.59 7.56 -3.01
C MET A 219 -4.93 8.12 -1.74
N LYS A 220 -5.46 9.17 -1.10
CA LYS A 220 -4.98 9.63 0.22
C LYS A 220 -5.44 8.74 1.37
N PHE A 221 -6.60 8.11 1.24
CA PHE A 221 -7.19 7.29 2.29
C PHE A 221 -6.41 5.98 2.42
N SER A 222 -6.14 5.55 3.65
CA SER A 222 -5.39 4.31 3.95
C SER A 222 -6.06 3.07 3.40
N GLU A 223 -7.38 3.09 3.38
CA GLU A 223 -8.31 2.03 2.98
C GLU A 223 -8.52 1.98 1.46
N VAL A 224 -7.90 2.88 0.68
CA VAL A 224 -7.95 2.87 -0.79
C VAL A 224 -6.61 2.39 -1.34
N SER A 225 -6.62 1.26 -2.03
CA SER A 225 -5.45 0.73 -2.74
C SER A 225 -5.42 1.15 -4.20
N ASP A 226 -6.59 1.29 -4.83
CA ASP A 226 -6.71 1.74 -6.22
C ASP A 226 -7.99 2.54 -6.46
N CYS A 227 -7.99 3.31 -7.54
CA CYS A 227 -9.06 4.22 -7.90
C CYS A 227 -9.17 4.39 -9.42
N TRP A 228 -10.40 4.46 -9.94
CA TRP A 228 -10.69 4.79 -11.33
C TRP A 228 -11.56 6.01 -11.43
N VAL A 229 -11.21 6.92 -12.33
CA VAL A 229 -11.93 8.18 -12.57
C VAL A 229 -12.52 8.12 -13.96
N ILE A 230 -13.84 8.24 -14.05
CA ILE A 230 -14.61 8.17 -15.30
C ILE A 230 -15.23 9.54 -15.55
N PRO A 231 -14.69 10.34 -16.48
CA PRO A 231 -15.25 11.65 -16.82
C PRO A 231 -16.51 11.50 -17.70
N ASN A 232 -17.44 12.45 -17.56
CA ASN A 232 -18.71 12.52 -18.29
C ASN A 232 -19.61 11.28 -18.13
N TRP A 233 -19.59 10.67 -16.95
CA TRP A 233 -20.47 9.58 -16.58
C TRP A 233 -21.12 9.86 -15.23
N PRO A 234 -22.43 9.58 -15.03
CA PRO A 234 -23.42 9.14 -16.04
C PRO A 234 -23.93 10.25 -16.97
N ALA A 235 -23.52 11.51 -16.77
CA ALA A 235 -23.97 12.65 -17.58
C ALA A 235 -22.81 13.57 -17.97
N THR A 236 -23.04 14.49 -18.90
CA THR A 236 -22.07 15.54 -19.23
C THR A 236 -21.79 16.39 -17.99
N ASN A 237 -20.52 16.76 -17.79
CA ASN A 237 -20.08 17.57 -16.63
C ASN A 237 -20.28 16.85 -15.27
N SER A 238 -20.39 15.52 -15.29
CA SER A 238 -20.22 14.69 -14.10
C SER A 238 -18.91 13.88 -14.13
N VAL A 239 -18.40 13.54 -12.95
CA VAL A 239 -17.23 12.68 -12.75
C VAL A 239 -17.61 11.58 -11.77
N SER A 240 -17.46 10.32 -12.18
CA SER A 240 -17.64 9.16 -11.31
C SER A 240 -16.29 8.60 -10.89
N ILE A 241 -16.12 8.41 -9.59
CA ILE A 241 -14.89 7.92 -8.98
C ILE A 241 -15.21 6.60 -8.30
N TYR A 242 -14.53 5.53 -8.71
CA TYR A 242 -14.68 4.20 -8.12
C TYR A 242 -13.40 3.84 -7.36
N VAL A 243 -13.55 3.47 -6.09
CA VAL A 243 -12.43 3.07 -5.22
C VAL A 243 -12.46 1.57 -4.92
N ALA A 244 -11.29 0.98 -4.68
CA ALA A 244 -11.13 -0.41 -4.28
C ALA A 244 -10.01 -0.58 -3.24
N ASP A 245 -10.10 -1.65 -2.44
CA ASP A 245 -9.04 -2.13 -1.56
C ASP A 245 -8.62 -3.58 -1.85
N PHE A 246 -7.56 -3.74 -2.62
CA PHE A 246 -6.99 -5.04 -2.97
C PHE A 246 -6.16 -5.69 -1.85
N ARG A 247 -5.98 -5.00 -0.71
CA ARG A 247 -5.26 -5.53 0.46
C ARG A 247 -6.20 -6.25 1.44
N SER A 248 -7.47 -5.87 1.44
CA SER A 248 -8.53 -6.54 2.21
C SER A 248 -9.05 -7.77 1.46
N SER A 249 -9.68 -8.69 2.18
CA SER A 249 -10.45 -9.79 1.58
C SER A 249 -11.68 -9.27 0.84
N ALA A 250 -12.31 -8.22 1.36
CA ALA A 250 -13.35 -7.45 0.69
C ALA A 250 -12.71 -6.38 -0.21
N ILE A 251 -12.85 -6.54 -1.53
CA ILE A 251 -12.34 -5.57 -2.51
C ILE A 251 -13.15 -4.26 -2.45
N ALA A 252 -14.44 -4.37 -2.15
CA ALA A 252 -15.31 -3.22 -1.99
C ALA A 252 -14.96 -2.45 -0.72
N VAL A 253 -14.83 -1.13 -0.87
CA VAL A 253 -14.63 -0.21 0.25
C VAL A 253 -15.95 -0.05 0.99
N ASN A 254 -15.91 -0.18 2.31
CA ASN A 254 -17.09 -0.08 3.16
C ASN A 254 -17.80 1.28 3.05
N SER A 255 -19.11 1.27 3.28
CA SER A 255 -19.99 2.44 3.26
C SER A 255 -19.53 3.61 4.13
N VAL A 256 -19.02 3.38 5.34
CA VAL A 256 -18.55 4.44 6.26
C VAL A 256 -17.34 5.16 5.69
N VAL A 257 -16.34 4.40 5.24
CA VAL A 257 -15.13 4.95 4.58
C VAL A 257 -15.52 5.67 3.30
N LEU A 258 -16.45 5.10 2.53
CA LEU A 258 -16.91 5.67 1.27
C LEU A 258 -17.56 7.04 1.47
N ASP A 259 -18.32 7.22 2.55
CA ASP A 259 -18.91 8.51 2.92
C ASP A 259 -17.85 9.54 3.35
N GLU A 260 -16.82 9.14 4.11
CA GLU A 260 -15.68 10.01 4.44
C GLU A 260 -14.93 10.47 3.16
N ILE A 261 -14.70 9.56 2.21
CA ILE A 261 -14.08 9.88 0.92
C ILE A 261 -14.97 10.83 0.13
N ARG A 262 -16.29 10.56 0.08
CA ARG A 262 -17.27 11.37 -0.63
C ARG A 262 -17.33 12.79 -0.06
N GLU A 263 -17.36 12.95 1.26
CA GLU A 263 -17.35 14.26 1.91
C GLU A 263 -16.08 15.04 1.57
N PHE A 264 -14.92 14.36 1.61
CA PHE A 264 -13.64 14.98 1.29
C PHE A 264 -13.53 15.43 -0.17
N ILE A 265 -13.88 14.57 -1.12
CA ILE A 265 -13.74 14.84 -2.57
C ILE A 265 -14.78 15.85 -3.05
N CYS A 266 -16.04 15.71 -2.60
CA CYS A 266 -17.14 16.54 -3.07
C CYS A 266 -17.18 17.94 -2.43
N ALA A 267 -16.25 18.25 -1.52
CA ALA A 267 -16.14 19.55 -0.90
C ALA A 267 -15.98 20.68 -1.93
N LYS A 268 -16.81 21.72 -1.82
CA LYS A 268 -16.94 22.83 -2.80
C LYS A 268 -15.63 23.55 -3.15
N HIS A 269 -14.65 23.57 -2.23
CA HIS A 269 -13.38 24.26 -2.42
C HIS A 269 -12.30 23.41 -3.14
N ARG A 270 -12.59 22.14 -3.44
CA ARG A 270 -11.64 21.21 -4.07
C ARG A 270 -12.01 20.92 -5.51
N LYS A 271 -13.27 20.56 -5.76
CA LYS A 271 -13.76 20.25 -7.10
C LYS A 271 -13.99 21.52 -7.93
N PRO A 272 -13.95 21.43 -9.28
CA PRO A 272 -14.41 22.51 -10.14
C PRO A 272 -15.84 22.92 -9.78
N ALA A 273 -16.11 24.23 -9.82
CA ALA A 273 -17.38 24.79 -9.33
C ALA A 273 -18.63 24.20 -10.02
N THR A 274 -18.50 23.77 -11.28
CA THR A 274 -19.61 23.21 -12.07
C THR A 274 -19.68 21.69 -12.06
N ALA A 275 -18.62 20.99 -11.63
CA ALA A 275 -18.55 19.55 -11.76
C ALA A 275 -19.48 18.85 -10.77
N ASP A 276 -20.31 17.94 -11.26
CA ASP A 276 -21.03 17.00 -10.42
C ASP A 276 -20.12 15.79 -10.13
N VAL A 277 -19.87 15.47 -8.87
CA VAL A 277 -18.86 14.45 -8.51
C VAL A 277 -19.53 13.39 -7.66
N SER A 278 -19.38 12.14 -8.08
CA SER A 278 -19.92 10.96 -7.41
C SER A 278 -18.77 10.02 -7.04
N VAL A 279 -18.84 9.47 -5.83
CA VAL A 279 -17.88 8.47 -5.34
C VAL A 279 -18.64 7.21 -5.01
N GLY A 280 -18.18 6.09 -5.56
CA GLY A 280 -18.69 4.74 -5.36
C GLY A 280 -17.56 3.74 -5.10
N THR A 281 -17.92 2.54 -4.68
CA THR A 281 -17.00 1.39 -4.61
C THR A 281 -17.22 0.49 -5.82
N VAL A 282 -16.20 -0.29 -6.17
CA VAL A 282 -16.34 -1.36 -7.17
C VAL A 282 -17.19 -2.51 -6.64
N ASP A 283 -17.88 -3.19 -7.56
CA ASP A 283 -18.57 -4.46 -7.31
C ASP A 283 -17.65 -5.60 -7.79
N PRO A 284 -17.16 -6.48 -6.90
CA PRO A 284 -16.20 -7.51 -7.26
C PRO A 284 -16.84 -8.63 -8.10
N MET A 285 -16.29 -8.84 -9.30
CA MET A 285 -16.66 -9.95 -10.18
C MET A 285 -15.87 -11.21 -9.82
N SER A 286 -16.56 -12.34 -9.66
CA SER A 286 -15.93 -13.61 -9.28
C SER A 286 -15.49 -14.39 -10.50
N VAL A 287 -14.17 -14.64 -10.62
CA VAL A 287 -13.59 -15.40 -11.72
C VAL A 287 -13.00 -16.71 -11.20
N SER A 288 -13.51 -17.85 -11.70
CA SER A 288 -12.96 -19.18 -11.43
C SER A 288 -12.18 -19.68 -12.64
N LEU A 289 -10.91 -20.05 -12.44
CA LEU A 289 -9.99 -20.46 -13.50
C LEU A 289 -9.45 -21.85 -13.24
N GLU A 290 -9.44 -22.69 -14.28
CA GLU A 290 -8.64 -23.90 -14.32
C GLU A 290 -7.48 -23.70 -15.30
N ILE A 291 -6.25 -23.73 -14.79
CA ILE A 291 -5.05 -23.48 -15.59
C ILE A 291 -4.13 -24.69 -15.48
N LYS A 292 -3.67 -25.19 -16.62
CA LYS A 292 -2.61 -26.20 -16.72
C LYS A 292 -1.28 -25.50 -16.95
N ILE A 293 -0.40 -25.66 -15.97
CA ILE A 293 0.97 -25.17 -15.99
C ILE A 293 1.87 -26.37 -15.65
N PRO A 294 3.00 -26.57 -16.34
CA PRO A 294 3.99 -27.55 -15.93
C PRO A 294 4.69 -27.04 -14.66
N VAL A 295 4.16 -27.36 -13.47
CA VAL A 295 4.70 -26.88 -12.20
C VAL A 295 5.56 -27.95 -11.51
N VAL A 296 6.62 -27.49 -10.83
CA VAL A 296 7.68 -28.29 -10.21
C VAL A 296 7.66 -28.25 -8.66
N ASN A 297 6.91 -27.33 -8.00
CA ASN A 297 6.73 -27.26 -6.54
C ASN A 297 5.52 -26.38 -6.05
N ASP A 298 5.16 -26.45 -4.76
CA ASP A 298 4.02 -25.71 -4.15
C ASP A 298 4.26 -24.20 -4.00
N TYR A 299 5.50 -23.76 -3.76
CA TYR A 299 5.86 -22.34 -3.67
C TYR A 299 5.63 -21.61 -5.01
N PHE A 300 5.87 -22.29 -6.12
CA PHE A 300 5.62 -21.76 -7.45
C PHE A 300 4.13 -21.56 -7.71
N LYS A 301 3.27 -22.42 -7.12
CA LYS A 301 1.82 -22.31 -7.24
C LYS A 301 1.30 -21.02 -6.60
N SER A 302 1.74 -20.68 -5.38
CA SER A 302 1.30 -19.43 -4.73
C SER A 302 1.78 -18.19 -5.48
N ALA A 303 3.03 -18.19 -5.98
CA ALA A 303 3.56 -17.07 -6.77
C ALA A 303 2.80 -16.84 -8.08
N VAL A 304 2.39 -17.91 -8.78
CA VAL A 304 1.54 -17.81 -9.97
C VAL A 304 0.16 -17.25 -9.63
N VAL A 305 -0.43 -17.67 -8.50
CA VAL A 305 -1.73 -17.13 -8.04
C VAL A 305 -1.63 -15.63 -7.77
N ASP A 306 -0.57 -15.16 -7.12
CA ASP A 306 -0.37 -13.72 -6.88
C ASP A 306 -0.15 -12.95 -8.19
N THR A 307 0.55 -13.55 -9.15
CA THR A 307 0.72 -12.98 -10.51
C THR A 307 -0.62 -12.85 -11.22
N LEU A 308 -1.48 -13.87 -11.15
CA LEU A 308 -2.85 -13.82 -11.70
C LEU A 308 -3.69 -12.74 -11.03
N LYS A 309 -3.64 -12.63 -9.70
CA LYS A 309 -4.31 -11.54 -8.99
C LYS A 309 -3.84 -10.18 -9.49
N ASN A 310 -2.53 -9.99 -9.65
CA ASN A 310 -1.97 -8.74 -10.17
C ASN A 310 -2.39 -8.46 -11.61
N PHE A 311 -2.52 -9.49 -12.46
CA PHE A 311 -3.07 -9.35 -13.80
C PHE A 311 -4.48 -8.77 -13.76
N PHE A 312 -5.41 -9.39 -13.02
CA PHE A 312 -6.78 -8.89 -12.92
C PHE A 312 -6.86 -7.49 -12.30
N ARG A 313 -6.03 -7.20 -11.30
CA ARG A 313 -5.95 -5.88 -10.66
C ARG A 313 -5.40 -4.79 -11.57
N SER A 314 -4.72 -5.14 -12.66
CA SER A 314 -4.22 -4.16 -13.64
C SER A 314 -5.30 -3.61 -14.57
N TYR A 315 -6.49 -4.24 -14.60
CA TYR A 315 -7.64 -3.81 -15.39
C TYR A 315 -8.63 -3.03 -14.52
N GLY A 316 -9.17 -1.95 -15.07
CA GLY A 316 -10.22 -1.15 -14.45
C GLY A 316 -11.65 -1.57 -14.82
N PRO A 317 -12.66 -0.99 -14.16
CA PRO A 317 -14.07 -1.23 -14.46
C PRO A 317 -14.39 -1.05 -15.95
N GLY A 318 -15.03 -2.06 -16.55
CA GLY A 318 -15.45 -2.05 -17.95
C GLY A 318 -14.33 -2.29 -18.97
N GLN A 319 -13.08 -2.53 -18.54
CA GLN A 319 -12.02 -2.94 -19.45
C GLN A 319 -12.13 -4.43 -19.76
N SER A 320 -11.93 -4.77 -21.04
CA SER A 320 -11.85 -6.16 -21.49
C SER A 320 -10.40 -6.61 -21.58
N PHE A 321 -10.19 -7.91 -21.38
CA PHE A 321 -8.92 -8.59 -21.63
C PHE A 321 -9.19 -9.83 -22.47
N THR A 322 -8.15 -10.32 -23.14
CA THR A 322 -8.22 -11.59 -23.86
C THR A 322 -7.57 -12.71 -23.03
N VAL A 323 -7.94 -13.96 -23.29
CA VAL A 323 -7.26 -15.11 -22.67
C VAL A 323 -5.80 -15.17 -23.07
N GLU A 324 -5.47 -14.73 -24.28
CA GLU A 324 -4.09 -14.66 -24.74
C GLU A 324 -3.26 -13.68 -23.90
N ASP A 325 -3.82 -12.52 -23.54
CA ASP A 325 -3.14 -11.56 -22.66
C ASP A 325 -2.88 -12.17 -21.27
N LEU A 326 -3.85 -12.89 -20.73
CA LEU A 326 -3.71 -13.61 -19.46
C LEU A 326 -2.59 -14.65 -19.55
N GLN A 327 -2.60 -15.50 -20.59
CA GLN A 327 -1.58 -16.52 -20.80
C GLN A 327 -0.19 -15.90 -20.96
N ARG A 328 -0.07 -14.84 -21.77
CA ARG A 328 1.19 -14.11 -21.95
C ARG A 328 1.70 -13.51 -20.65
N TYR A 329 0.81 -12.95 -19.83
CA TYR A 329 1.18 -12.40 -18.53
C TYR A 329 1.72 -13.46 -17.59
N VAL A 330 1.08 -14.64 -17.52
CA VAL A 330 1.58 -15.77 -16.72
C VAL A 330 2.91 -16.30 -17.25
N ILE A 331 3.09 -16.42 -18.57
CA ILE A 331 4.35 -16.85 -19.20
C ILE A 331 5.49 -15.86 -18.93
N SER A 332 5.19 -14.56 -18.75
CA SER A 332 6.21 -13.56 -18.40
C SER A 332 6.84 -13.80 -17.03
N PHE A 333 6.21 -14.59 -16.16
CA PHE A 333 6.76 -14.98 -14.87
C PHE A 333 7.92 -15.98 -15.06
N SER A 334 9.07 -15.68 -14.46
CA SER A 334 10.27 -16.51 -14.60
C SER A 334 10.02 -17.94 -14.11
N GLY A 335 10.20 -18.91 -15.01
CA GLY A 335 10.03 -20.34 -14.72
C GLY A 335 8.75 -20.96 -15.27
N VAL A 336 7.84 -20.18 -15.88
CA VAL A 336 6.69 -20.72 -16.61
C VAL A 336 7.10 -20.97 -18.07
N ALA A 337 7.18 -22.24 -18.47
CA ALA A 337 7.49 -22.60 -19.86
C ALA A 337 6.25 -22.57 -20.77
N ASP A 338 5.07 -22.87 -20.22
CA ASP A 338 3.80 -22.89 -20.93
C ASP A 338 2.64 -22.65 -19.96
N CYS A 339 1.56 -22.06 -20.45
CA CYS A 339 0.35 -21.80 -19.67
C CYS A 339 -0.89 -22.00 -20.54
N LYS A 340 -1.67 -23.04 -20.25
CA LYS A 340 -2.94 -23.30 -20.94
C LYS A 340 -4.11 -23.07 -20.00
N VAL A 341 -4.96 -22.10 -20.33
CA VAL A 341 -6.26 -21.93 -19.66
C VAL A 341 -7.21 -23.00 -20.19
N VAL A 342 -7.77 -23.82 -19.30
CA VAL A 342 -8.67 -24.93 -19.63
C VAL A 342 -10.11 -24.47 -19.55
N THR A 343 -10.48 -23.82 -18.46
CA THR A 343 -11.80 -23.21 -18.27
C THR A 343 -11.65 -21.87 -17.56
N MET A 344 -12.53 -20.94 -17.92
CA MET A 344 -12.68 -19.66 -17.24
C MET A 344 -14.16 -19.39 -17.06
N ASN A 345 -14.60 -19.36 -15.81
CA ASN A 345 -15.98 -19.04 -15.46
C ASN A 345 -16.00 -17.66 -14.82
N VAL A 346 -16.92 -16.81 -15.28
CA VAL A 346 -17.14 -15.46 -14.77
C VAL A 346 -18.55 -15.41 -14.21
N ASP A 347 -18.69 -15.16 -12.91
CA ASP A 347 -19.97 -15.15 -12.18
C ASP A 347 -20.84 -16.40 -12.44
N GLY A 348 -20.19 -17.57 -12.51
CA GLY A 348 -20.86 -18.86 -12.74
C GLY A 348 -21.19 -19.16 -14.21
N ASN A 349 -20.94 -18.24 -15.14
CA ASN A 349 -21.08 -18.49 -16.58
C ASN A 349 -19.76 -19.01 -17.16
N VAL A 350 -19.82 -20.16 -17.85
CA VAL A 350 -18.67 -20.71 -18.57
C VAL A 350 -18.40 -19.83 -19.78
N VAL A 351 -17.20 -19.25 -19.84
CA VAL A 351 -16.71 -18.63 -21.06
C VAL A 351 -16.10 -19.75 -21.90
N ASP A 352 -16.92 -20.36 -22.76
CA ASP A 352 -16.49 -21.46 -23.63
C ASP A 352 -15.48 -20.96 -24.66
N TYR A 353 -14.21 -21.34 -24.48
CA TYR A 353 -13.17 -21.21 -25.49
C TYR A 353 -13.05 -22.54 -26.25
N SER A 354 -14.05 -22.85 -27.07
CA SER A 354 -13.89 -23.89 -28.10
C SER A 354 -13.44 -23.21 -29.40
N VAL A 355 -12.15 -23.30 -29.69
CA VAL A 355 -11.67 -23.20 -31.07
C VAL A 355 -11.51 -24.64 -31.54
N THR A 356 -12.45 -25.11 -32.37
CA THR A 356 -12.31 -26.35 -33.15
C THR A 356 -11.18 -26.25 -34.15
#